data_AF-A0A4R0XJZ0-F1
#
_entry.id   AF-A0A4R0XJZ0-F1
#
_cell.length_a   1.000
_cell.length_b   1.000
_cell.length_c   1.000
_cell.angle_alpha   90.00
_cell.angle_beta   90.00
_cell.angle_gamma   90.00
#
_symmetry.space_group_name_H-M   'P 1'
#
loop_
_entity.id
_entity.type
_entity.pdbx_description
1 polymer ?
#
loop_
_entity_poly.entity_id
_entity_poly.type
_entity_poly.pdbx_seq_one_letter_code
_entity_poly.pdbx_strand_id
1 'polypeptide(L)'
;MYNKCTMIQWFPGHMAKALNQLREKQTLADLFIIVLDSRAPISSYNAEFDDIAPQKPRLFVITKKDYADENKLSNIVEHYRNDVDDCIVVNLKQKAAAKRIVKKAEKMLEAKRLRDTKRGILKPRLRAFVVGVPNAGKSTLINALANKPSAKVGNMPGVTKGQQWDSMTKIWRWVNWC
;
A
#
# COMPACT_ATOMS: atom_id res chain seq x y z
N MET A 1 23.24 -20.34 27.14
CA MET A 1 22.54 -19.03 27.22
C MET A 1 22.89 -18.24 25.97
N TYR A 2 22.03 -18.25 24.95
CA TYR A 2 22.31 -17.58 23.69
C TYR A 2 22.17 -16.06 23.85
N ASN A 3 23.21 -15.32 23.46
CA ASN A 3 23.25 -13.87 23.43
C ASN A 3 22.04 -13.33 22.66
N LYS A 4 21.22 -12.55 23.35
CA LYS A 4 20.13 -11.77 22.78
C LYS A 4 20.77 -10.69 21.91
N CYS A 5 21.00 -11.00 20.64
CA CYS A 5 21.51 -10.04 19.65
C CYS A 5 20.49 -8.91 19.57
N THR A 6 20.80 -7.77 20.18
CA THR A 6 19.95 -6.59 20.22
C THR A 6 19.75 -6.10 18.79
N MET A 7 18.58 -6.35 18.23
CA MET A 7 18.18 -5.84 16.92
C MET A 7 18.19 -4.31 17.02
N ILE A 8 19.22 -3.67 16.46
CA ILE A 8 19.35 -2.21 16.45
C ILE A 8 18.26 -1.68 15.52
N GLN A 9 17.26 -1.06 16.12
CA GLN A 9 16.13 -0.48 15.42
C GLN A 9 16.55 0.86 14.79
N TRP A 10 16.93 0.86 13.51
CA TRP A 10 17.47 2.01 12.77
C TRP A 10 16.44 3.08 12.36
N PHE A 11 15.32 3.18 13.08
CA PHE A 11 14.24 4.11 12.75
C PHE A 11 13.72 4.82 14.01
N PRO A 12 13.29 6.09 13.92
CA PRO A 12 12.66 6.82 15.03
C PRO A 12 11.56 5.97 15.68
N GLY A 13 11.38 6.02 17.01
CA GLY A 13 10.42 5.16 17.73
C GLY A 13 8.98 5.16 17.17
N HIS A 14 8.61 6.23 16.45
CA HIS A 14 7.34 6.32 15.72
C HIS A 14 7.18 5.29 14.59
N MET A 15 8.27 4.87 13.94
CA MET A 15 8.23 3.87 12.86
C MET A 15 8.00 2.46 13.38
N ALA A 16 8.69 2.06 14.47
CA ALA A 16 8.40 0.77 15.09
C ALA A 16 7.00 0.72 15.69
N LYS A 17 6.49 1.85 16.21
CA LYS A 17 5.07 1.95 16.60
C LYS A 17 4.15 1.69 15.42
N ALA A 18 4.43 2.26 14.25
CA ALA A 18 3.64 2.03 13.04
C ALA A 18 3.71 0.57 12.57
N LEU A 19 4.88 -0.06 12.58
CA LEU A 19 5.06 -1.47 12.21
C LEU A 19 4.34 -2.40 13.19
N ASN A 20 4.42 -2.14 14.50
CA ASN A 20 3.69 -2.92 15.50
C ASN A 20 2.18 -2.79 15.34
N GLN A 21 1.68 -1.57 15.14
CA GLN A 21 0.26 -1.36 14.83
C GLN A 21 -0.16 -2.05 13.52
N LEU A 22 0.73 -2.14 12.53
CA LEU A 22 0.48 -2.87 11.30
C LEU A 22 0.39 -4.37 11.56
N ARG A 23 1.31 -4.92 12.36
CA ARG A 23 1.29 -6.33 12.82
C ARG A 23 0.01 -6.67 13.55
N GLU A 24 -0.50 -5.79 14.40
CA GLU A 24 -1.76 -6.00 15.13
C GLU A 24 -2.97 -6.01 14.20
N LYS A 25 -3.01 -5.09 13.24
CA LYS A 25 -4.19 -4.85 12.38
C LYS A 25 -4.15 -5.56 11.04
N GLN A 26 -3.06 -6.25 10.74
CA GLN A 26 -2.83 -6.86 9.44
C GLN A 26 -4.00 -7.74 9.02
N THR A 27 -4.61 -8.48 9.96
CA THR A 27 -5.69 -9.45 9.72
C THR A 27 -6.90 -8.82 9.05
N LEU A 28 -7.10 -7.52 9.24
CA LEU A 28 -8.23 -6.75 8.70
C LEU A 28 -8.05 -6.35 7.23
N ALA A 29 -6.84 -6.44 6.69
CA ALA A 29 -6.52 -6.21 5.28
C ALA A 29 -6.65 -7.49 4.47
N ASP A 30 -7.17 -7.39 3.25
CA ASP A 30 -7.13 -8.46 2.25
C ASP A 30 -5.90 -8.34 1.34
N LEU A 31 -5.37 -7.11 1.17
CA LEU A 31 -4.25 -6.76 0.31
C LEU A 31 -3.44 -5.61 0.93
N PHE A 32 -2.14 -5.55 0.68
CA PHE A 32 -1.34 -4.35 0.92
C PHE A 32 -1.04 -3.62 -0.39
N ILE A 33 -1.18 -2.31 -0.41
CA ILE A 33 -0.78 -1.44 -1.50
C ILE A 33 0.48 -0.71 -1.05
N ILE A 34 1.62 -1.07 -1.61
CA ILE A 34 2.93 -0.54 -1.24
C ILE A 34 3.29 0.56 -2.24
N VAL A 35 3.41 1.78 -1.77
CA VAL A 35 3.70 2.96 -2.58
C VAL A 35 5.20 3.23 -2.58
N LEU A 36 5.82 3.20 -3.75
CA LEU A 36 7.25 3.39 -3.97
C LEU A 36 7.50 4.66 -4.82
N ASP A 37 8.64 5.31 -4.62
CA ASP A 37 9.12 6.42 -5.47
C ASP A 37 9.92 5.86 -6.65
N SER A 38 9.61 6.27 -7.87
CA SER A 38 10.28 5.81 -9.10
C SER A 38 11.79 6.09 -9.16
N ARG A 39 12.28 7.09 -8.43
CA ARG A 39 13.72 7.47 -8.44
C ARG A 39 14.57 6.49 -7.66
N ALA A 40 14.00 5.82 -6.67
CA ALA A 40 14.68 4.86 -5.82
C ALA A 40 13.70 3.75 -5.38
N PRO A 41 13.16 2.95 -6.32
CA PRO A 41 12.07 2.03 -6.03
C PRO A 41 12.51 0.92 -5.07
N ILE A 42 13.71 0.38 -5.26
CA ILE A 42 14.31 -0.68 -4.41
C ILE A 42 14.50 -0.17 -2.97
N SER A 43 15.15 0.98 -2.82
CA SER A 43 15.43 1.58 -1.50
C SER A 43 14.20 2.17 -0.80
N SER A 44 13.10 2.38 -1.54
CA SER A 44 11.83 2.88 -0.99
C SER A 44 11.02 1.80 -0.27
N TYR A 45 11.50 0.55 -0.24
CA TYR A 45 10.84 -0.57 0.40
C TYR A 45 11.56 -0.99 1.69
N ASN A 46 10.78 -1.43 2.69
CA ASN A 46 11.32 -1.98 3.94
C ASN A 46 11.04 -3.49 3.98
N ALA A 47 12.11 -4.29 4.04
CA ALA A 47 12.05 -5.75 4.13
C ALA A 47 11.29 -6.25 5.37
N GLU A 48 11.19 -5.46 6.45
CA GLU A 48 10.37 -5.83 7.61
C GLU A 48 8.89 -6.06 7.27
N PHE A 49 8.39 -5.54 6.15
CA PHE A 49 7.02 -5.81 5.69
C PHE A 49 6.82 -7.25 5.20
N ASP A 50 7.89 -7.95 4.83
CA ASP A 50 7.83 -9.34 4.42
C ASP A 50 7.47 -10.24 5.61
N ASP A 51 8.03 -9.93 6.77
CA ASP A 51 7.78 -10.64 8.03
C ASP A 51 6.40 -10.36 8.62
N ILE A 52 5.85 -9.15 8.38
CA ILE A 52 4.58 -8.74 9.00
C ILE A 52 3.43 -9.59 8.48
N ALA A 53 3.31 -9.73 7.15
CA ALA A 53 2.17 -10.35 6.51
C ALA A 53 2.57 -11.19 5.28
N PRO A 54 3.37 -12.26 5.45
CA PRO A 54 3.97 -13.01 4.35
C PRO A 54 2.93 -13.58 3.37
N GLN A 55 1.79 -14.05 3.90
CA GLN A 55 0.73 -14.72 3.14
C GLN A 55 -0.23 -13.76 2.41
N LYS A 56 -0.08 -12.44 2.59
CA LYS A 56 -1.02 -11.46 2.03
C LYS A 56 -0.50 -10.88 0.73
N PRO A 57 -1.34 -10.80 -0.31
CA PRO A 57 -0.91 -10.22 -1.57
C PRO A 57 -0.51 -8.75 -1.40
N ARG A 58 0.49 -8.35 -2.17
CA ARG A 58 1.04 -7.00 -2.22
C ARG A 58 0.94 -6.44 -3.64
N LEU A 59 0.34 -5.27 -3.76
CA LEU A 59 0.35 -4.47 -4.97
C LEU A 59 1.36 -3.35 -4.81
N PHE A 60 2.52 -3.48 -5.47
CA PHE A 60 3.51 -2.42 -5.54
C PHE A 60 3.08 -1.35 -6.54
N VAL A 61 3.02 -0.11 -6.10
CA VAL A 61 2.63 1.06 -6.89
C VAL A 61 3.82 2.00 -6.95
N ILE A 62 4.56 1.95 -8.05
CA ILE A 62 5.66 2.88 -8.32
C ILE A 62 5.06 4.17 -8.87
N THR A 63 5.17 5.24 -8.08
CA THR A 63 4.62 6.56 -8.41
C THR A 63 5.66 7.43 -9.11
N LYS A 64 5.27 8.65 -9.50
CA LYS A 64 6.19 9.64 -10.11
C LYS A 64 6.90 9.09 -11.37
N LYS A 65 6.19 8.33 -12.22
CA LYS A 65 6.73 7.76 -13.46
C LYS A 65 7.54 8.76 -14.29
N ASP A 66 7.16 10.04 -14.25
CA ASP A 66 7.85 11.16 -14.90
C ASP A 66 9.34 11.29 -14.54
N TYR A 67 9.77 10.78 -13.40
CA TYR A 67 11.17 10.81 -12.94
C TYR A 67 11.89 9.46 -13.09
N ALA A 68 11.23 8.46 -13.70
CA ALA A 68 11.80 7.12 -13.84
C ALA A 68 12.71 7.02 -15.06
N ASP A 69 13.77 6.21 -14.95
CA ASP A 69 14.52 5.72 -16.10
C ASP A 69 13.71 4.60 -16.79
N GLU A 70 13.18 4.89 -17.98
CA GLU A 70 12.29 3.96 -18.70
C GLU A 70 12.97 2.63 -19.02
N ASN A 71 14.29 2.63 -19.23
CA ASN A 71 15.05 1.42 -19.55
C ASN A 71 15.14 0.45 -18.38
N LYS A 72 15.02 0.95 -17.14
CA LYS A 72 15.11 0.14 -15.91
C LYS A 72 13.74 -0.26 -15.36
N LEU A 73 12.67 0.41 -15.80
CA LEU A 73 11.33 0.18 -15.27
C LEU A 73 10.85 -1.27 -15.46
N SER A 74 11.14 -1.89 -16.60
CA SER A 74 10.77 -3.29 -16.86
C SER A 74 11.40 -4.23 -15.84
N ASN A 75 12.70 -4.11 -15.62
CA ASN A 75 13.45 -4.94 -14.68
C ASN A 75 12.97 -4.72 -13.24
N ILE A 76 12.68 -3.48 -12.85
CA ILE A 76 12.15 -3.16 -11.53
C ILE A 76 10.75 -3.74 -11.33
N VAL A 77 9.89 -3.65 -12.35
CA VAL A 77 8.54 -4.23 -12.27
C VAL A 77 8.61 -5.74 -12.10
N GLU A 78 9.52 -6.40 -12.82
CA GLU A 78 9.70 -7.84 -12.73
C GLU A 78 10.28 -8.27 -11.38
N HIS A 79 11.19 -7.49 -10.80
CA HIS A 79 11.74 -7.74 -9.47
C HIS A 79 10.67 -7.85 -8.37
N TYR A 80 9.57 -7.10 -8.49
CA TYR A 80 8.47 -7.10 -7.51
C TYR A 80 7.31 -8.04 -7.86
N ARG A 81 7.35 -8.72 -9.00
CA ARG A 81 6.32 -9.67 -9.40
C ARG A 81 6.68 -11.06 -8.91
N ASN A 82 5.69 -11.75 -8.35
CA ASN A 82 5.75 -13.17 -8.04
C ASN A 82 4.34 -13.76 -8.19
N ASP A 83 4.12 -14.99 -7.73
CA ASP A 83 2.83 -15.68 -7.87
C ASP A 83 1.66 -14.96 -7.16
N VAL A 84 1.95 -14.15 -6.14
CA VAL A 84 0.96 -13.53 -5.24
C VAL A 84 0.95 -12.00 -5.34
N ASP A 85 2.11 -11.42 -5.63
CA ASP A 85 2.38 -9.98 -5.67
C ASP A 85 2.43 -9.47 -7.10
N ASP A 86 2.03 -8.21 -7.29
CA ASP A 86 2.09 -7.57 -8.60
C ASP A 86 2.55 -6.12 -8.48
N CYS A 87 3.07 -5.58 -9.57
CA CYS A 87 3.64 -4.24 -9.63
C CYS A 87 3.02 -3.40 -10.76
N ILE A 88 2.77 -2.13 -10.49
CA ILE A 88 2.26 -1.15 -11.45
C ILE A 88 3.00 0.18 -11.33
N VAL A 89 3.41 0.70 -12.48
CA VAL A 89 4.01 2.03 -12.60
C VAL A 89 2.95 3.03 -13.03
N VAL A 90 2.82 4.13 -12.30
CA VAL A 90 1.78 5.14 -12.50
C VAL A 90 2.30 6.56 -12.30
N ASN A 91 1.65 7.51 -12.96
CA ASN A 91 1.69 8.90 -12.56
C ASN A 91 0.36 9.26 -11.89
N LEU A 92 0.37 9.51 -10.58
CA LEU A 92 -0.84 9.81 -9.81
C LEU A 92 -1.49 11.15 -10.17
N LYS A 93 -0.80 12.01 -10.93
CA LYS A 93 -1.39 13.24 -11.51
C LYS A 93 -2.44 12.91 -12.58
N GLN A 94 -2.36 11.73 -13.21
CA GLN A 94 -3.32 11.30 -14.23
C GLN A 94 -4.56 10.68 -13.60
N LYS A 95 -5.76 11.17 -13.97
CA LYS A 95 -7.05 10.65 -13.47
C LYS A 95 -7.24 9.15 -13.72
N ALA A 96 -6.68 8.62 -14.79
CA ALA A 96 -6.77 7.19 -15.14
C ALA A 96 -5.96 6.28 -14.20
N ALA A 97 -4.95 6.80 -13.48
CA ALA A 97 -4.06 6.01 -12.64
C ALA A 97 -4.81 5.30 -11.51
N ALA A 98 -5.66 6.02 -10.78
CA ALA A 98 -6.45 5.45 -9.69
C ALA A 98 -7.35 4.30 -10.16
N LYS A 99 -8.01 4.45 -11.33
CA LYS A 99 -8.85 3.40 -11.92
C LYS A 99 -8.04 2.15 -12.27
N ARG A 100 -6.82 2.31 -12.80
CA ARG A 100 -5.91 1.19 -13.11
C ARG A 100 -5.48 0.44 -11.85
N ILE A 101 -5.14 1.16 -10.78
CA ILE A 101 -4.75 0.57 -9.49
C ILE A 101 -5.90 -0.26 -8.91
N VAL A 102 -7.12 0.31 -8.87
CA VAL A 102 -8.30 -0.40 -8.37
C VAL A 102 -8.59 -1.64 -9.19
N LYS A 103 -8.61 -1.54 -10.52
CA LYS A 103 -8.86 -2.69 -11.41
C LYS A 103 -7.85 -3.82 -11.16
N LYS A 104 -6.60 -3.45 -10.91
CA LYS A 104 -5.52 -4.41 -10.65
C LYS A 104 -5.67 -5.08 -9.28
N ALA A 105 -5.97 -4.30 -8.24
CA ALA A 105 -6.26 -4.82 -6.91
C ALA A 105 -7.48 -5.76 -6.90
N GLU A 106 -8.55 -5.42 -7.64
CA GLU A 106 -9.73 -6.27 -7.78
C GLU A 106 -9.40 -7.59 -8.48
N LYS A 107 -8.55 -7.56 -9.51
CA LYS A 107 -8.08 -8.77 -10.21
C LYS A 107 -7.29 -9.69 -9.28
N MET A 108 -6.37 -9.14 -8.47
CA MET A 108 -5.58 -9.94 -7.52
C MET A 108 -6.46 -10.61 -6.45
N LEU A 109 -7.56 -9.96 -6.06
CA LEU A 109 -8.48 -10.47 -5.04
C LEU A 109 -9.69 -11.21 -5.62
N GLU A 110 -9.70 -11.50 -6.91
CA GLU A 110 -10.82 -12.16 -7.59
C GLU A 110 -11.11 -13.54 -7.00
N ALA A 111 -10.08 -14.34 -6.74
CA ALA A 111 -10.24 -15.66 -6.11
C ALA A 111 -10.92 -15.58 -4.73
N LYS A 112 -10.56 -14.58 -3.92
CA LYS A 112 -11.22 -14.31 -2.63
C LYS A 112 -12.66 -13.89 -2.84
N ARG A 113 -12.90 -12.96 -3.76
CA ARG A 113 -14.24 -12.46 -4.09
C ARG A 113 -15.18 -13.59 -4.49
N LEU A 114 -14.72 -14.51 -5.35
CA LEU A 114 -15.49 -15.68 -5.77
C LEU A 114 -15.79 -16.62 -4.60
N ARG A 115 -14.81 -16.88 -3.72
CA ARG A 115 -15.02 -17.68 -2.50
C ARG A 115 -16.08 -17.05 -1.59
N ASP A 116 -16.01 -15.75 -1.37
CA ASP A 116 -16.97 -15.04 -0.51
C ASP A 116 -18.37 -15.03 -1.11
N THR A 117 -18.50 -14.83 -2.42
CA THR A 117 -19.80 -14.92 -3.12
C THR A 117 -20.39 -16.33 -3.05
N LYS A 118 -19.57 -17.38 -3.22
CA LYS A 118 -20.02 -18.78 -3.02
C LYS A 118 -20.51 -19.07 -1.61
N ARG A 119 -20.00 -18.35 -0.60
CA ARG A 119 -20.46 -18.44 0.80
C ARG A 119 -21.73 -17.63 1.08
N GLY A 120 -22.39 -17.08 0.05
CA GLY A 120 -23.63 -16.30 0.18
C GLY A 120 -23.41 -14.83 0.52
N ILE A 121 -22.17 -14.32 0.47
CA ILE A 121 -21.91 -12.89 0.70
C ILE A 121 -22.28 -12.13 -0.59
N LEU A 122 -23.42 -11.46 -0.59
CA LEU A 122 -23.97 -10.74 -1.75
C LEU A 122 -23.04 -9.63 -2.28
N LYS A 123 -22.30 -8.97 -1.39
CA LYS A 123 -21.37 -7.88 -1.72
C LYS A 123 -20.07 -7.99 -0.91
N PRO A 124 -19.13 -8.87 -1.31
CA PRO A 124 -17.84 -8.98 -0.65
C PRO A 124 -17.09 -7.65 -0.72
N ARG A 125 -16.66 -7.15 0.44
CA ARG A 125 -15.97 -5.86 0.56
C ARG A 125 -14.48 -6.11 0.68
N LEU A 126 -13.71 -5.68 -0.32
CA LEU A 126 -12.26 -5.76 -0.30
C LEU A 126 -11.70 -4.67 0.60
N ARG A 127 -10.72 -5.04 1.43
CA ARG A 127 -10.01 -4.14 2.35
C ARG A 127 -8.54 -4.09 1.98
N ALA A 128 -7.96 -2.91 1.78
CA ALA A 128 -6.54 -2.81 1.44
C ALA A 128 -5.82 -1.74 2.26
N PHE A 129 -4.61 -2.00 2.75
CA PHE A 129 -3.82 -1.01 3.49
C PHE A 129 -2.82 -0.31 2.56
N VAL A 130 -2.72 1.02 2.63
CA VAL A 130 -1.73 1.78 1.84
C VAL A 130 -0.49 2.06 2.68
N VAL A 131 0.67 1.53 2.28
CA VAL A 131 1.92 1.59 3.04
C VAL A 131 3.04 2.14 2.16
N GLY A 132 4.08 2.75 2.75
CA GLY A 132 5.27 3.20 2.01
C GLY A 132 6.04 4.31 2.71
N VAL A 133 7.25 4.60 2.22
CA VAL A 133 8.17 5.64 2.72
C VAL A 133 7.59 7.07 2.62
N PRO A 134 8.11 8.04 3.38
CA PRO A 134 7.61 9.40 3.36
C PRO A 134 7.70 9.98 1.96
N ASN A 135 6.76 10.86 1.62
CA ASN A 135 6.76 11.56 0.34
C ASN A 135 6.72 10.67 -0.92
N ALA A 136 6.50 9.35 -0.78
CA ALA A 136 6.29 8.41 -1.90
C ALA A 136 4.97 8.65 -2.66
N GLY A 137 4.09 9.52 -2.16
CA GLY A 137 2.81 9.83 -2.81
C GLY A 137 1.59 9.09 -2.25
N LYS A 138 1.68 8.53 -1.03
CA LYS A 138 0.56 7.85 -0.34
C LYS A 138 -0.70 8.71 -0.24
N SER A 139 -0.56 9.94 0.26
CA SER A 139 -1.69 10.88 0.40
C SER A 139 -2.28 11.26 -0.96
N THR A 140 -1.44 11.45 -1.98
CA THR A 140 -1.89 11.68 -3.36
C THR A 140 -2.68 10.49 -3.91
N LEU A 141 -2.22 9.26 -3.65
CA LEU A 141 -2.92 8.05 -4.06
C LEU A 141 -4.28 7.93 -3.36
N ILE A 142 -4.31 8.13 -2.05
CA ILE A 142 -5.54 8.08 -1.24
C ILE A 142 -6.54 9.11 -1.76
N ASN A 143 -6.10 10.35 -2.01
CA ASN A 143 -6.95 11.40 -2.56
C ASN A 143 -7.45 11.08 -3.99
N ALA A 144 -6.60 10.48 -4.82
CA ALA A 144 -6.98 10.06 -6.16
C ALA A 144 -8.01 8.92 -6.15
N LEU A 145 -7.95 8.03 -5.16
CA LEU A 145 -8.94 6.97 -4.93
C LEU A 145 -10.23 7.52 -4.32
N ALA A 146 -10.11 8.53 -3.46
CA ALA A 146 -11.20 9.23 -2.80
C ALA A 146 -12.09 10.04 -3.74
N ASN A 147 -11.54 10.58 -4.85
CA ASN A 147 -12.24 11.38 -5.87
C ASN A 147 -13.13 10.59 -6.86
N LYS A 148 -13.52 9.35 -6.52
CA LYS A 148 -14.87 8.85 -6.87
C LYS A 148 -15.88 9.63 -5.98
N PRO A 149 -17.21 9.63 -6.18
CA PRO A 149 -18.13 10.40 -5.31
C PRO A 149 -18.25 9.81 -3.89
N SER A 150 -17.12 9.60 -3.19
CA SER A 150 -17.07 8.97 -1.88
C SER A 150 -15.71 9.06 -1.18
N ALA A 151 -15.18 10.25 -0.95
CA ALA A 151 -14.42 10.57 0.27
C ALA A 151 -14.12 12.08 0.35
N LYS A 152 -14.52 12.70 1.47
CA LYS A 152 -14.27 14.11 1.76
C LYS A 152 -12.82 14.26 2.23
N VAL A 153 -12.00 14.93 1.43
CA VAL A 153 -10.63 15.32 1.77
C VAL A 153 -10.67 16.68 2.48
N GLY A 154 -10.29 16.70 3.76
CA GLY A 154 -9.93 17.94 4.46
C GLY A 154 -8.44 18.24 4.25
N ASN A 155 -8.14 19.33 3.55
CA ASN A 155 -6.80 19.88 3.34
C ASN A 155 -6.33 20.64 4.60
N MET A 156 -5.17 20.28 5.18
CA MET A 156 -4.32 21.23 5.91
C MET A 156 -2.88 20.67 6.07
N PRO A 157 -1.82 21.42 5.70
CA PRO A 157 -0.45 20.99 5.90
C PRO A 157 -0.06 21.13 7.39
N GLY A 158 0.75 20.20 7.90
CA GLY A 158 1.40 20.32 9.22
C GLY A 158 0.76 19.59 10.40
N VAL A 159 -0.39 18.92 10.24
CA VAL A 159 -0.97 18.11 11.33
C VAL A 159 -1.68 16.88 10.76
N THR A 160 -1.04 15.71 10.77
CA THR A 160 -1.77 14.44 10.54
C THR A 160 -2.23 13.89 11.90
N LYS A 161 -3.39 14.37 12.36
CA LYS A 161 -4.10 13.84 13.53
C LYS A 161 -4.64 12.43 13.23
N GLY A 162 -3.99 11.41 13.80
CA GLY A 162 -4.60 10.13 14.17
C GLY A 162 -5.05 9.18 13.04
N GLN A 163 -5.13 7.88 13.39
CA GLN A 163 -5.67 6.84 12.52
C GLN A 163 -7.12 7.18 12.15
N GLN A 164 -7.41 7.40 10.86
CA GLN A 164 -8.77 7.65 10.38
C GLN A 164 -9.25 6.49 9.51
N TRP A 165 -10.37 5.91 9.93
CA TRP A 165 -11.15 4.95 9.17
C TRP A 165 -12.06 5.72 8.20
N ASP A 166 -11.89 5.53 6.89
CA ASP A 166 -12.78 6.14 5.90
C ASP A 166 -13.60 5.05 5.18
N SER A 167 -14.92 5.11 5.36
CA SER A 167 -15.85 3.99 5.11
C SER A 167 -16.29 3.83 3.65
N MET A 168 -15.86 4.72 2.76
CA MET A 168 -16.60 5.01 1.52
C MET A 168 -15.98 4.45 0.23
N THR A 169 -14.75 3.96 0.30
CA THR A 169 -14.22 2.89 -0.56
C THR A 169 -13.23 2.19 0.33
N LYS A 170 -13.50 0.96 0.78
CA LYS A 170 -12.81 0.35 1.94
C LYS A 170 -11.33 0.04 1.69
N ILE A 171 -10.53 1.08 1.50
CA ILE A 171 -9.08 1.09 1.47
C ILE A 171 -8.70 1.74 2.79
N TRP A 172 -8.03 0.98 3.64
CA TRP A 172 -7.44 1.44 4.87
C TRP A 172 -6.38 2.49 4.60
N ARG A 173 -6.58 3.63 5.25
CA ARG A 173 -5.65 4.74 5.32
C ARG A 173 -4.56 4.42 6.33
N TRP A 174 -3.33 4.36 5.87
CA TRP A 174 -2.13 4.49 6.70
C TRP A 174 -1.31 5.65 6.16
N VAL A 175 -1.29 6.75 6.92
CA VAL A 175 -0.48 7.93 6.62
C VAL A 175 0.44 8.14 7.81
N ASN A 176 1.61 7.48 7.77
CA ASN A 176 2.92 8.10 7.95
C ASN A 176 4.02 7.04 7.92
N TRP A 177 4.88 7.15 6.91
CA TRP A 177 6.31 7.29 7.16
C TRP A 177 6.56 8.79 6.94
N CYS A 178 7.26 9.42 7.88
CA CYS A 178 7.48 10.86 8.15
C CYS A 178 6.27 11.78 7.90
#